data_AF-A0A358N5S0-F1
#
_entry.id   AF-A0A358N5S0-F1
#
_cell.length_a   1.000
_cell.length_b   1.000
_cell.length_c   1.000
_cell.angle_alpha   90.00
_cell.angle_beta   90.00
_cell.angle_gamma   90.00
#
_symmetry.space_group_name_H-M   'P 1'
#
loop_
_entity.id
_entity.type
_entity.pdbx_description
1 polymer ?
#
loop_
_entity_poly.entity_id
_entity_poly.type
_entity_poly.pdbx_seq_one_letter_code
_entity_poly.pdbx_strand_id
1 'polypeptide(L)' 'DHGMILVTGPTGSGKSTTLYGALQEIDSVDLNVLTLEDPIEYQLDGISQTQINEKKGMTFASGMRSVLRQDPDIIM' A
#
# COMPACT_ATOMS: atom_id res chain seq x y z
N ASP A 1 -11.39 -4.33 15.61
CA ASP A 1 -11.61 -5.31 14.53
C ASP A 1 -10.72 -4.99 13.34
N HIS A 2 -10.23 -6.01 12.64
CA HIS A 2 -9.36 -5.87 11.48
C HIS A 2 -9.84 -6.80 10.36
N GLY A 3 -9.53 -6.47 9.11
CA GLY A 3 -9.98 -7.25 7.96
C GLY A 3 -9.09 -7.06 6.74
N MET A 4 -9.39 -7.83 5.70
CA MET A 4 -8.70 -7.77 4.41
C MET A 4 -9.73 -7.48 3.32
N ILE A 5 -9.42 -6.52 2.45
CA ILE A 5 -10.22 -6.19 1.27
C ILE A 5 -9.40 -6.58 0.04
N LEU A 6 -10.02 -7.29 -0.89
CA LEU A 6 -9.38 -7.71 -2.14
C LEU A 6 -10.11 -7.08 -3.33
N VAL A 7 -9.35 -6.38 -4.17
CA VAL A 7 -9.85 -5.85 -5.45
C VAL A 7 -9.30 -6.73 -6.57
N THR A 8 -10.17 -7.44 -7.27
CA THR A 8 -9.81 -8.39 -8.34
C THR A 8 -10.38 -7.98 -9.69
N GLY A 9 -9.81 -8.51 -10.77
CA GLY A 9 -10.19 -8.21 -12.14
C GLY A 9 -9.01 -8.36 -13.11
N PRO A 10 -9.26 -8.36 -14.43
CA PRO A 10 -8.21 -8.49 -15.44
C PRO A 10 -7.25 -7.28 -15.46
N THR A 11 -6.15 -7.40 -16.20
CA THR A 11 -5.23 -6.26 -16.44
C THR A 11 -5.99 -5.08 -17.05
N GLY A 12 -5.69 -3.86 -16.60
CA GLY A 12 -6.35 -2.65 -17.08
C GLY A 12 -7.75 -2.39 -16.52
N SER A 13 -8.23 -3.18 -15.56
CA SER A 13 -9.58 -2.99 -14.95
C SER A 13 -9.64 -1.89 -13.88
N GLY A 14 -8.59 -1.09 -13.70
CA GLY A 14 -8.58 0.03 -12.74
C GLY A 14 -8.36 -0.34 -11.26
N LYS A 15 -7.82 -1.52 -10.95
CA LYS A 15 -7.61 -1.97 -9.55
C LYS A 15 -6.78 -0.99 -8.72
N SER A 16 -5.62 -0.56 -9.24
CA SER A 16 -4.76 0.41 -8.55
C SER A 16 -5.49 1.74 -8.37
N THR A 17 -6.24 2.20 -9.38
CA THR A 17 -7.05 3.43 -9.28
C THR A 17 -8.11 3.32 -8.19
N THR A 18 -8.79 2.19 -8.05
CA THR A 18 -9.78 1.96 -6.99
C THR A 18 -9.14 1.95 -5.61
N LEU A 19 -8.01 1.26 -5.44
CA LEU A 19 -7.28 1.22 -4.17
C LEU A 19 -6.77 2.60 -3.77
N TYR A 20 -6.14 3.32 -4.69
CA TYR A 20 -5.68 4.69 -4.47
C TYR A 20 -6.81 5.66 -4.15
N GLY A 21 -7.96 5.53 -4.83
CA GLY A 21 -9.15 6.32 -4.52
C GLY A 21 -9.66 6.05 -3.11
N ALA A 22 -9.66 4.79 -2.67
CA ALA A 22 -10.02 4.45 -1.29
C ALA A 22 -9.02 5.01 -0.27
N LEU A 23 -7.71 4.98 -0.56
CA LEU A 23 -6.68 5.56 0.29
C LEU A 23 -6.80 7.08 0.43
N GLN A 24 -7.25 7.80 -0.60
CA GLN A 24 -7.46 9.25 -0.52
C GLN A 24 -8.65 9.66 0.36
N GLU A 25 -9.60 8.76 0.61
CA GLU A 25 -10.73 8.99 1.51
C GLU A 25 -10.39 8.67 2.99
N ILE A 26 -9.20 8.12 3.24
CA ILE A 26 -8.70 7.80 4.58
C ILE A 26 -8.03 9.03 5.19
N ASP A 27 -8.27 9.28 6.47
CA ASP A 27 -7.57 10.32 7.23
C ASP A 27 -6.13 9.89 7.57
N SER A 28 -5.21 10.15 6.64
CA SER A 28 -3.78 9.83 6.79
C SER A 28 -3.02 10.79 7.71
N VAL A 29 -3.69 11.80 8.30
CA VAL A 29 -3.07 12.65 9.33
C VAL A 29 -3.09 11.96 10.67
N ASP A 30 -4.22 11.31 10.99
CA ASP A 30 -4.43 10.60 12.25
C ASP A 30 -4.09 9.11 12.17
N LEU A 31 -4.13 8.50 10.98
CA LEU A 31 -3.84 7.09 10.77
C LEU A 31 -2.50 6.87 10.08
N ASN A 32 -1.73 5.89 10.57
CA ASN A 32 -0.49 5.45 9.96
C ASN A 32 -0.76 4.52 8.77
N VAL A 33 -0.73 5.09 7.56
CA VAL A 33 -1.03 4.39 6.30
C VAL A 33 0.27 4.10 5.53
N LEU A 34 0.53 2.82 5.27
CA LEU A 34 1.73 2.34 4.58
C LEU A 34 1.37 1.51 3.34
N THR A 35 2.13 1.66 2.24
CA THR A 35 1.93 0.83 1.03
C THR A 35 3.21 0.12 0.58
N LEU A 36 3.05 -1.04 -0.07
CA LEU A 36 4.10 -1.78 -0.76
C LEU A 36 3.72 -2.02 -2.21
N GLU A 37 4.51 -1.51 -3.16
CA GLU A 37 4.09 -1.40 -4.56
C GLU A 37 5.21 -1.73 -5.56
N ASP A 38 4.87 -2.21 -6.75
CA ASP A 38 5.83 -2.58 -7.80
C ASP A 38 5.31 -2.23 -9.22
N PRO A 39 5.62 -1.04 -9.77
CA PRO A 39 6.17 0.14 -9.09
C PRO A 39 5.08 0.96 -8.39
N ILE A 40 5.48 2.06 -7.75
CA ILE A 40 4.54 3.10 -7.32
C ILE A 40 4.01 3.82 -8.58
N GLU A 41 2.68 3.92 -8.73
CA GLU A 41 2.06 4.56 -9.91
C GLU A 41 2.20 6.08 -9.86
N TYR A 42 1.92 6.66 -8.70
CA TYR A 42 2.11 8.08 -8.37
C TYR A 42 2.13 8.27 -6.85
N GLN A 43 2.62 9.43 -6.41
CA GLN A 43 2.72 9.79 -5.01
C GLN A 43 1.35 10.23 -4.47
N LEU A 44 0.94 9.65 -3.35
CA LEU A 44 -0.15 10.09 -2.50
C LEU A 44 0.43 10.94 -1.36
N ASP A 45 -0.19 12.09 -1.09
CA ASP A 45 0.21 12.95 0.02
C ASP A 45 -0.19 12.32 1.36
N GLY A 46 0.64 12.51 2.39
CA GLY A 46 0.40 11.94 3.72
C GLY A 46 0.55 10.42 3.85
N ILE A 47 0.74 9.67 2.76
CA ILE A 47 0.88 8.21 2.77
C ILE A 47 2.34 7.81 2.50
N SER A 48 2.88 6.90 3.33
CA SER A 48 4.24 6.39 3.16
C SER A 48 4.23 5.20 2.19
N GLN A 49 4.76 5.43 0.98
CA GLN A 49 4.76 4.43 -0.08
C GLN A 49 6.15 3.83 -0.27
N THR A 50 6.26 2.51 -0.19
CA THR A 50 7.51 1.77 -0.38
C THR A 50 7.49 0.98 -1.67
N GLN A 51 8.41 1.31 -2.58
CA GLN A 51 8.57 0.54 -3.81
C GLN A 51 9.39 -0.73 -3.58
N ILE A 52 8.96 -1.83 -4.20
CA ILE A 52 9.70 -3.08 -4.28
C ILE A 52 11.03 -2.86 -5.00
N ASN A 53 12.07 -3.51 -4.47
CA ASN A 53 13.40 -3.50 -5.03
C ASN A 53 14.07 -4.85 -4.80
N GLU A 54 13.79 -5.79 -5.71
CA GLU A 54 14.31 -7.16 -5.64
C GLU A 54 15.84 -7.21 -5.61
N LYS A 55 16.51 -6.30 -6.33
CA LYS A 55 17.99 -6.23 -6.39
C LYS A 55 18.61 -5.92 -5.03
N LYS A 56 17.90 -5.19 -4.17
CA LYS A 56 18.31 -4.88 -2.79
C LYS A 56 17.69 -5.84 -1.76
N GLY A 57 17.00 -6.89 -2.21
CA GLY A 57 16.31 -7.84 -1.34
C GLY A 57 15.00 -7.31 -0.73
N MET A 58 14.50 -6.17 -1.21
CA MET A 58 13.19 -5.63 -0.80
C MET A 58 12.10 -6.24 -1.69
N THR A 59 11.64 -7.43 -1.31
CA THR A 59 10.47 -8.13 -1.90
C THR A 59 9.17 -7.75 -1.18
N PHE A 60 8.01 -8.09 -1.73
CA PHE A 60 6.73 -7.95 -1.00
C PHE A 60 6.76 -8.64 0.36
N ALA A 61 7.28 -9.87 0.46
CA ALA A 61 7.30 -10.62 1.72
C ALA A 61 8.21 -9.97 2.78
N SER A 62 9.40 -9.49 2.39
CA SER A 62 10.28 -8.77 3.31
C SER A 62 9.76 -7.38 3.65
N GLY A 63 9.16 -6.70 2.68
CA GLY A 63 8.50 -5.41 2.83
C GLY A 63 7.35 -5.49 3.82
N MET A 64 6.45 -6.46 3.67
CA MET A 64 5.31 -6.68 4.56
C MET A 64 5.77 -6.90 6.00
N ARG A 65 6.81 -7.73 6.20
CA ARG A 65 7.41 -7.91 7.53
C ARG A 65 7.96 -6.60 8.10
N SER A 66 8.50 -5.72 7.26
CA SER A 66 9.03 -4.42 7.67
C SER A 66 7.94 -3.43 8.04
N VAL A 67 6.90 -3.33 7.21
CA VAL A 67 5.72 -2.49 7.42
C VAL A 67 5.01 -2.85 8.72
N LEU A 68 4.84 -4.13 9.03
CA LEU A 68 4.23 -4.58 10.30
C LEU A 68 4.98 -4.15 11.57
N ARG A 69 6.26 -3.75 11.46
CA ARG A 69 7.04 -3.23 12.61
C ARG A 69 6.97 -1.71 12.76
N GLN A 70 6.26 -1.03 11.88
CA GLN A 70 6.10 0.42 11.90
C GLN A 70 4.82 0.86 12.62
N ASP A 71 4.13 -0.05 13.32
CA ASP A 71 2.84 0.19 13.97
C ASP A 71 1.76 0.74 13.02
N PRO A 72 1.48 0.06 11.88
CA PRO A 72 0.52 0.56 10.89
C PRO A 72 -0.93 0.34 11.32
N ASP A 73 -1.77 1.31 10.98
CA ASP A 73 -3.23 1.15 11.04
C ASP A 73 -3.76 0.50 9.77
N ILE A 74 -3.22 0.90 8.61
CA ILE A 74 -3.65 0.45 7.28
C ILE A 74 -2.44 0.09 6.43
N ILE A 75 -2.53 -1.06 5.76
CA ILE A 75 -1.51 -1.54 4.82
C ILE A 75 -2.17 -1.80 3.47
N MET A 76 -1.57 -1.28 2.40
CA MET A 76 -1.86 -1.67 1.02
C MET A 76 -0.72 -2.47 0.41
#